data_AF-A0AAV2L3D4-F1
#
_entry.id   AF-A0AAV2L3D4-F1
#
_cell.length_a   1.000
_cell.length_b   1.000
_cell.length_c   1.000
_cell.angle_alpha   90.00
_cell.angle_beta   90.00
_cell.angle_gamma   90.00
#
_symmetry.space_group_name_H-M   'P 1'
#
loop_
_entity.id
_entity.type
_entity.pdbx_description
1 polymer ?
#
loop_
_entity_poly.entity_id
_entity_poly.type
_entity_poly.pdbx_seq_one_letter_code
_entity_poly.pdbx_strand_id
1 'polypeptide(L)'
;MIVKLLDEKVVLQSLELIPRTSILKGVIHVLNISFTKAVYVRTSLDDWLSHFDLLSEFVPGSSDGHSDTFSFRLTLGPPFAEQGAKVHFCLRYETQNGTFWAKNGGKNYVLFCHERKKRPDM
;
A
#
# COMPACT_ATOMS: atom_id res chain seq x y z
N MET A 1 6.57 -14.40 7.11
CA MET A 1 5.29 -13.77 6.68
C MET A 1 4.20 -13.96 7.74
N ILE A 2 3.89 -15.20 8.13
CA ILE A 2 2.82 -15.52 9.11
C ILE A 2 3.04 -14.86 10.49
N VAL A 3 4.23 -14.97 11.08
CA VAL A 3 4.53 -14.37 12.41
C VAL A 3 4.31 -12.84 12.42
N LYS A 4 4.72 -12.16 11.34
CA LYS A 4 4.53 -10.71 11.19
C LYS A 4 3.05 -10.35 11.09
N LEU A 5 2.26 -11.12 10.33
CA LEU A 5 0.82 -10.90 10.22
C LEU A 5 0.11 -11.14 11.55
N LEU A 6 0.53 -12.15 12.32
CA LEU A 6 -0.02 -12.43 13.65
C LEU A 6 0.27 -11.31 14.65
N ASP A 7 1.41 -10.61 14.55
CA ASP A 7 1.70 -9.44 15.40
C ASP A 7 1.01 -8.17 14.89
N GLU A 8 1.28 -7.79 13.64
CA GLU A 8 0.87 -6.50 13.05
C GLU A 8 -0.57 -6.46 12.54
N LYS A 9 -1.22 -7.62 12.35
CA LYS A 9 -2.59 -7.81 11.84
C LYS A 9 -2.81 -7.36 10.39
N VAL A 10 -1.95 -6.51 9.85
CA VAL A 10 -1.94 -6.05 8.47
C VAL A 10 -0.50 -5.93 8.00
N VAL A 11 -0.20 -6.47 6.82
CA VAL A 11 1.14 -6.41 6.21
C VAL A 11 1.04 -6.19 4.71
N LEU A 12 1.98 -5.40 4.16
CA LEU A 12 2.21 -5.36 2.72
C LEU A 12 2.90 -6.66 2.30
N GLN A 13 2.27 -7.43 1.41
CA GLN A 13 2.82 -8.68 0.88
C GLN A 13 3.72 -8.41 -0.33
N SER A 14 3.21 -7.61 -1.28
CA SER A 14 3.95 -7.25 -2.49
C SER A 14 3.54 -5.87 -2.98
N LEU A 15 4.44 -5.26 -3.76
CA LEU A 15 4.24 -3.97 -4.37
C LEU A 15 4.93 -3.98 -5.73
N GLU A 16 4.19 -3.63 -6.77
CA GLU A 16 4.67 -3.61 -8.15
C GLU A 16 4.26 -2.30 -8.83
N LEU A 17 5.17 -1.73 -9.63
CA LEU A 17 4.82 -0.68 -10.57
C LEU A 17 4.33 -1.35 -11.87
N ILE A 18 3.09 -1.08 -12.27
CA ILE A 18 2.53 -1.66 -13.48
C ILE A 18 3.30 -1.12 -14.70
N PRO A 19 3.90 -2.00 -15.54
CA PRO A 19 4.73 -1.58 -16.66
C PRO A 19 4.05 -0.57 -17.58
N ARG A 20 4.78 0.47 -17.98
CA ARG A 20 4.31 1.54 -18.88
C ARG A 20 3.16 2.39 -18.32
N THR A 21 2.90 2.32 -17.03
CA THR A 21 1.92 3.17 -16.33
C THR A 21 2.59 3.88 -15.16
N SER A 22 1.87 4.82 -14.54
CA SER A 22 2.22 5.41 -13.24
C SER A 22 1.45 4.77 -12.07
N ILE A 23 0.95 3.55 -12.26
CA ILE A 23 0.11 2.87 -11.27
C ILE A 23 0.97 1.91 -10.44
N LEU A 24 1.00 2.16 -9.13
CA LEU A 24 1.48 1.21 -8.13
C LEU A 24 0.34 0.29 -7.73
N LYS A 25 0.56 -1.01 -7.89
CA LYS A 25 -0.33 -2.04 -7.37
C LYS A 25 0.32 -2.67 -6.15
N GLY A 26 -0.42 -2.74 -5.05
CA GLY A 26 0.02 -3.44 -3.85
C GLY A 26 -0.96 -4.52 -3.44
N VAL A 27 -0.41 -5.57 -2.85
CA VAL A 27 -1.15 -6.67 -2.25
C VAL A 27 -0.94 -6.64 -0.75
N ILE A 28 -2.03 -6.67 -0.01
CA ILE A 28 -2.08 -6.53 1.45
C ILE A 28 -2.69 -7.80 2.02
N HIS A 29 -2.06 -8.36 3.03
CA HIS A 29 -2.64 -9.44 3.82
C HIS A 29 -3.13 -8.88 5.16
N VAL A 30 -4.34 -9.29 5.56
CA VAL A 30 -4.88 -8.98 6.89
C VAL A 30 -5.27 -10.25 7.63
N LEU A 31 -5.14 -10.22 8.95
CA LEU A 31 -5.65 -11.30 9.80
C LEU A 31 -7.18 -11.23 9.82
N ASN A 32 -7.85 -12.36 9.62
CA ASN A 32 -9.31 -12.41 9.59
C ASN A 32 -9.92 -12.33 11.00
N ILE A 33 -9.88 -11.13 11.59
CA ILE A 33 -10.35 -10.86 12.96
C ILE A 33 -11.88 -10.64 13.01
N SER A 34 -12.44 -10.00 11.99
CA SER A 34 -13.87 -9.61 11.90
C SER A 34 -14.34 -9.75 10.47
N PHE A 35 -15.57 -10.22 10.21
CA PHE A 35 -16.11 -10.27 8.84
C PHE A 35 -16.25 -8.86 8.23
N THR A 36 -16.86 -7.94 8.96
CA THR A 36 -16.94 -6.53 8.56
C THR A 36 -15.59 -5.88 8.80
N LYS A 37 -14.91 -5.50 7.72
CA LYS A 37 -13.59 -4.91 7.77
C LYS A 37 -13.31 -4.00 6.58
N ALA A 38 -12.42 -3.04 6.76
CA ALA A 38 -11.95 -2.15 5.70
C ALA A 38 -10.43 -2.00 5.76
N VAL A 39 -9.78 -1.94 4.61
CA VAL A 39 -8.32 -1.76 4.50
C VAL A 39 -8.06 -0.51 3.69
N TYR A 40 -7.36 0.45 4.27
CA TYR A 40 -6.99 1.70 3.65
C TYR A 40 -5.48 1.80 3.46
N VAL A 41 -5.08 2.40 2.35
CA VAL A 41 -3.72 2.87 2.12
C VAL A 41 -3.73 4.38 2.27
N ARG A 42 -3.21 4.85 3.41
CA ARG A 42 -3.04 6.27 3.63
C ARG A 42 -1.75 6.72 2.97
N THR A 43 -1.84 7.71 2.09
CA THR A 43 -0.74 8.18 1.25
C THR A 43 -0.49 9.67 1.44
N SER A 44 0.77 10.08 1.41
CA SER A 44 1.22 11.46 1.40
C SER A 44 2.33 11.65 0.35
N LEU A 45 2.34 12.83 -0.28
CA LEU A 45 3.33 13.24 -1.29
C LEU A 45 4.19 14.43 -0.80
N ASP A 46 3.99 14.88 0.43
CA ASP A 46 4.51 16.13 1.00
C ASP A 46 4.97 15.95 2.46
N ASP A 47 5.62 14.81 2.74
CA ASP A 47 6.15 14.47 4.07
C ASP A 47 5.09 14.56 5.20
N TRP A 48 3.87 14.13 4.91
CA TRP A 48 2.71 14.07 5.82
C TRP A 48 2.07 15.42 6.18
N LEU A 49 2.39 16.50 5.46
CA LEU A 49 1.65 17.77 5.58
C LEU A 49 0.19 17.61 5.13
N SER A 50 -0.05 16.83 4.06
CA SER A 50 -1.37 16.39 3.63
C SER A 50 -1.39 14.88 3.39
N HIS A 51 -2.58 14.29 3.46
CA HIS A 51 -2.76 12.88 3.19
C HIS A 51 -4.14 12.58 2.61
N PHE A 52 -4.24 11.45 1.93
CA PHE A 52 -5.51 10.88 1.47
C PHE A 52 -5.54 9.38 1.73
N ASP A 53 -6.74 8.83 1.89
CA ASP A 53 -6.96 7.41 2.13
C ASP A 53 -7.55 6.75 0.88
N LEU A 54 -6.86 5.74 0.36
CA LEU A 54 -7.34 4.88 -0.70
C LEU A 54 -7.94 3.60 -0.10
N LEU A 55 -9.22 3.33 -0.34
CA LEU A 55 -9.83 2.06 0.04
C LEU A 55 -9.28 0.93 -0.84
N SER A 56 -8.84 -0.15 -0.21
CA SER A 56 -8.38 -1.36 -0.88
C SER A 56 -9.54 -2.31 -1.13
N GLU A 57 -9.46 -3.05 -2.23
CA GLU A 57 -10.47 -3.99 -2.68
C GLU A 57 -10.14 -5.39 -2.16
N PHE A 58 -11.12 -6.09 -1.60
CA PHE A 58 -10.98 -7.50 -1.26
C PHE A 58 -10.75 -8.32 -2.54
N VAL A 59 -9.83 -9.29 -2.49
CA VAL A 59 -9.57 -10.21 -3.59
C VAL A 59 -10.49 -11.43 -3.45
N PRO A 60 -11.47 -11.65 -4.34
CA PRO A 60 -12.40 -12.76 -4.21
C PRO A 60 -11.70 -14.12 -4.22
N GLY A 61 -12.14 -15.02 -3.34
CA GLY A 61 -11.58 -16.38 -3.22
C GLY A 61 -10.20 -16.45 -2.56
N SER A 62 -9.67 -15.33 -2.03
CA SER A 62 -8.36 -15.30 -1.38
C SER A 62 -8.36 -15.69 0.10
N SER A 63 -9.53 -15.76 0.72
CA SER A 63 -9.65 -16.07 2.15
C SER A 63 -9.35 -17.54 2.39
N ASP A 64 -8.41 -17.82 3.28
CA ASP A 64 -8.10 -19.17 3.77
C ASP A 64 -8.76 -19.47 5.14
N GLY A 65 -9.66 -18.59 5.58
CA GLY A 65 -10.29 -18.64 6.89
C GLY A 65 -9.48 -17.96 7.99
N HIS A 66 -8.15 -17.87 7.86
CA HIS A 66 -7.26 -17.23 8.84
C HIS A 66 -6.86 -15.81 8.43
N SER A 67 -6.75 -15.56 7.14
CA SER A 67 -6.34 -14.29 6.56
C SER A 67 -7.12 -13.98 5.28
N ASP A 68 -7.18 -12.70 4.96
CA ASP A 68 -7.80 -12.19 3.74
C ASP A 68 -6.79 -11.36 2.96
N THR A 69 -6.92 -11.40 1.63
CA THR A 69 -6.09 -10.59 0.74
C THR A 69 -6.88 -9.40 0.21
N PHE A 70 -6.25 -8.24 0.27
CA PHE A 70 -6.74 -6.99 -0.31
C PHE A 70 -5.73 -6.48 -1.34
N SER A 71 -6.21 -5.71 -2.31
CA SER A 71 -5.36 -5.07 -3.30
C SER A 71 -5.74 -3.60 -3.48
N PHE A 72 -4.75 -2.77 -3.80
CA PHE A 72 -4.97 -1.37 -4.12
C PHE A 72 -4.22 -0.98 -5.39
N ARG A 73 -4.71 0.09 -6.03
CA ARG A 73 -4.08 0.73 -7.18
C ARG A 73 -3.92 2.22 -6.89
N LEU A 74 -2.68 2.64 -6.68
CA LEU A 74 -2.31 4.02 -6.46
C LEU A 74 -1.77 4.61 -7.76
N THR A 75 -2.53 5.52 -8.38
CA THR A 75 -2.05 6.26 -9.55
C THR A 75 -1.20 7.43 -9.08
N LEU A 76 0.07 7.43 -9.49
CA LEU A 76 0.94 8.57 -9.29
C LEU A 76 0.72 9.57 -10.42
N GLY A 77 0.10 10.71 -10.09
CA GLY A 77 -0.15 11.78 -11.03
C GLY A 77 1.10 12.65 -11.25
N PRO A 78 1.34 13.17 -12.48
CA PRO A 78 2.28 14.26 -12.67
C PRO A 78 1.79 15.56 -12.00
N PRO A 79 2.69 16.52 -11.72
CA PRO A 79 4.10 16.50 -12.09
C PRO A 79 4.97 15.77 -11.07
N PHE A 80 5.70 14.76 -11.53
CA PHE A 80 6.92 14.37 -10.84
C PHE A 80 7.89 15.54 -11.00
N ALA A 81 8.44 16.08 -9.91
CA ALA A 81 9.50 17.08 -10.03
C ALA A 81 10.65 16.50 -10.87
N GLU A 82 11.53 17.34 -11.42
CA GLU A 82 12.70 16.85 -12.18
C GLU A 82 13.54 15.84 -11.38
N GLN A 83 13.49 15.93 -10.03
CA GLN A 83 14.15 15.00 -9.12
C GLN A 83 13.33 13.73 -8.80
N GLY A 84 12.13 13.57 -9.35
CA GLY A 84 11.18 12.50 -9.04
C GLY A 84 10.11 12.88 -8.01
N ALA A 85 9.27 11.92 -7.61
CA ALA A 85 8.35 12.06 -6.48
C ALA A 85 8.68 11.08 -5.37
N LYS A 86 8.61 11.57 -4.13
CA LYS A 86 8.70 10.76 -2.91
C LYS A 86 7.29 10.50 -2.41
N VAL A 87 6.93 9.22 -2.36
CA VAL A 87 5.60 8.78 -1.93
C VAL A 87 5.74 8.10 -0.59
N HIS A 88 5.04 8.62 0.41
CA HIS A 88 4.88 7.98 1.70
C HIS A 88 3.54 7.26 1.76
N PHE A 89 3.52 6.03 2.27
CA PHE A 89 2.24 5.40 2.61
C PHE A 89 2.33 4.50 3.84
N CYS A 90 1.17 4.29 4.48
CA CYS A 90 0.97 3.31 5.54
C CYS A 90 -0.38 2.61 5.37
N LEU A 91 -0.51 1.43 5.99
CA LEU A 91 -1.72 0.61 5.89
C LEU A 91 -2.54 0.76 7.16
N ARG A 92 -3.84 0.99 7.02
CA ARG A 92 -4.83 1.06 8.09
C ARG A 92 -5.86 -0.04 7.90
N TYR A 93 -5.95 -0.95 8.85
CA TYR A 93 -6.90 -2.04 8.86
C TYR A 93 -7.95 -1.79 9.95
N GLU A 94 -9.20 -1.57 9.55
CA GLU A 94 -10.31 -1.28 10.44
C GLU A 94 -11.24 -2.47 10.58
N THR A 95 -11.57 -2.79 11.82
CA THR A 95 -12.55 -3.80 12.17
C THR A 95 -13.45 -3.30 13.30
N GLN A 96 -14.48 -4.06 13.63
CA GLN A 96 -15.29 -3.79 14.82
C GLN A 96 -14.49 -3.91 16.12
N ASN A 97 -13.35 -4.62 16.12
CA ASN A 97 -12.48 -4.82 17.26
C ASN A 97 -11.40 -3.74 17.40
N GLY A 98 -11.31 -2.80 16.45
CA GLY A 98 -10.39 -1.67 16.49
C GLY A 98 -9.69 -1.39 15.16
N THR A 99 -8.80 -0.41 15.21
CA THR A 99 -8.00 0.03 14.06
C THR A 99 -6.54 -0.38 14.26
N PHE A 100 -6.01 -1.14 13.31
CA PHE A 100 -4.64 -1.64 13.30
C PHE A 100 -3.85 -0.93 12.20
N TRP A 101 -2.63 -0.51 12.54
CA TRP A 101 -1.71 0.10 11.57
C TRP A 101 -0.55 -0.84 11.30
N ALA A 102 -0.15 -0.96 10.04
CA ALA A 102 1.07 -1.70 9.71
C ALA A 102 2.25 -1.04 10.43
N LYS A 103 2.98 -1.82 11.24
CA LYS A 103 4.11 -1.28 12.01
C LYS A 103 5.30 -1.07 11.09
N ASN A 104 5.55 -1.99 10.15
CA ASN A 104 6.68 -1.94 9.20
C ASN A 104 8.01 -1.50 9.86
N GLY A 105 8.31 -2.08 11.04
CA GLY A 105 9.52 -1.73 11.81
C GLY A 105 9.53 -0.29 12.37
N GLY A 106 8.35 0.30 12.60
CA GLY A 106 8.17 1.67 13.06
C GLY A 106 8.30 2.73 11.97
N LYS A 107 8.26 2.35 10.68
CA LYS A 107 8.51 3.25 9.55
C LYS A 107 7.43 3.16 8.49
N ASN A 108 7.07 4.30 7.90
CA ASN A 108 6.19 4.32 6.73
C ASN A 108 6.91 3.73 5.51
N TYR A 109 6.14 3.17 4.57
CA TYR A 109 6.68 2.78 3.28
C TYR A 109 7.04 4.04 2.48
N VAL A 110 8.21 4.04 1.85
CA VAL A 110 8.71 5.16 1.05
C VAL A 110 9.09 4.66 -0.33
N LEU A 111 8.59 5.32 -1.37
CA LEU A 111 8.94 5.06 -2.76
C LEU A 111 9.52 6.32 -3.38
N PHE A 112 10.55 6.13 -4.20
CA PHE A 112 11.11 7.18 -5.05
C PHE A 112 10.79 6.84 -6.51
N CYS A 113 9.96 7.66 -7.12
CA CYS A 113 9.59 7.52 -8.52
C CYS A 113 10.39 8.53 -9.35
N HIS A 114 11.25 8.02 -10.23
CA HIS A 114 12.01 8.84 -11.16
C HIS A 114 11.53 8.58 -12.58
N GLU A 115 11.48 9.64 -13.38
CA GLU A 115 11.25 9.46 -14.81
C GLU A 115 12.43 8.71 -15.42
N ARG A 116 12.14 7.67 -16.18
CA ARG A 116 13.18 6.89 -16.84
C ARG A 116 13.73 7.73 -18.00
N LYS A 117 14.89 8.37 -17.82
CA LYS A 117 15.58 9.06 -18.91
C LYS A 117 15.66 8.12 -20.11
N LYS A 118 15.15 8.54 -21.27
CA LYS A 118 15.38 7.81 -22.51
C LYS A 118 16.90 7.68 -22.66
N ARG A 119 17.38 6.46 -22.90
CA ARG A 119 18.77 6.30 -23.37
C ARG A 119 18.89 7.13 -24.64
N PRO A 120 19.95 7.94 -24.82
CA PRO A 120 20.20 8.54 -26.12
C PRO A 120 20.24 7.40 -27.12
N ASP A 121 19.43 7.50 -28.16
CA ASP A 121 19.45 6.55 -29.27
C ASP A 121 20.90 6.51 -29.78
N MET A 122 21.50 5.31 -29.81
CA MET A 122 22.84 5.09 -30.36
C MET A 122 22.77 5.05 -31.88
#